data_AF-A0AAW5QRA6-F1
#
_entry.id   AF-A0AAW5QRA6-F1
#
_cell.length_a   1.000
_cell.length_b   1.000
_cell.length_c   1.000
_cell.angle_alpha   90.00
_cell.angle_beta   90.00
_cell.angle_gamma   90.00
#
_symmetry.space_group_name_H-M   'P 1'
#
loop_
_entity.id
_entity.type
_entity.pdbx_description
1 polymer ?
#
loop_
_entity_poly.entity_id
_entity_poly.type
_entity_poly.pdbx_seq_one_letter_code
_entity_poly.pdbx_strand_id
1 'polypeptide(L)' 'TPLDAEERRDLTDAAIAAVMRHSGAEDMFVYPEMEKHLPGGKDAVEHDKEEQDEIVQVMKQLEGAEASSAELKTLVKNLQ' A
#
# COMPACT_ATOMS: atom_id res chain seq x y z
N THR A 1 -16.04 4.10 -20.65
CA THR A 1 -16.70 5.22 -19.95
C THR A 1 -15.81 5.61 -18.78
N PRO A 2 -15.65 6.89 -18.43
CA PRO A 2 -14.98 7.24 -17.19
C PRO A 2 -15.73 6.56 -16.04
N LEU A 3 -15.01 5.93 -15.10
CA LEU A 3 -15.61 5.44 -13.86
C LEU A 3 -16.38 6.58 -13.20
N ASP A 4 -17.55 6.30 -12.66
CA ASP A 4 -18.25 7.27 -11.82
C ASP A 4 -17.56 7.41 -10.45
N ALA A 5 -18.12 8.22 -9.54
CA ALA A 5 -17.49 8.46 -8.24
C ALA A 5 -17.61 7.26 -7.30
N GLU A 6 -18.70 6.49 -7.39
CA GLU A 6 -18.96 5.33 -6.54
C GLU A 6 -18.05 4.16 -6.94
N GLU A 7 -18.00 3.84 -8.23
CA GLU A 7 -17.10 2.83 -8.78
C GLU A 7 -15.63 3.14 -8.44
N ARG A 8 -15.26 4.42 -8.44
CA ARG A 8 -13.89 4.85 -8.10
C ARG A 8 -13.60 4.69 -6.61
N ARG A 9 -14.57 4.95 -5.73
CA ARG A 9 -14.43 4.72 -4.29
C ARG A 9 -14.28 3.23 -4.02
N ASP A 10 -15.15 2.40 -4.57
CA ASP A 10 -15.12 0.94 -4.37
C ASP A 10 -13.79 0.32 -4.78
N LEU A 11 -13.26 0.72 -5.95
CA LEU A 11 -11.96 0.24 -6.42
C LEU A 11 -10.81 0.74 -5.55
N THR A 12 -10.87 1.99 -5.09
CA THR A 12 -9.84 2.57 -4.22
C THR A 12 -9.82 1.85 -2.86
N ASP A 13 -10.99 1.62 -2.26
CA ASP A 13 -11.12 0.93 -0.98
C ASP A 13 -10.70 -0.54 -1.08
N ALA A 14 -11.04 -1.21 -2.20
CA ALA A 14 -10.58 -2.57 -2.46
C ALA A 14 -9.05 -2.65 -2.58
N ALA A 15 -8.42 -1.67 -3.26
CA ALA A 15 -6.97 -1.58 -3.38
C ALA A 15 -6.30 -1.32 -2.03
N ILE A 16 -6.80 -0.36 -1.24
CA ILE A 16 -6.33 -0.08 0.12
C ILE A 16 -6.39 -1.35 0.97
N ALA A 17 -7.53 -2.03 0.97
CA ALA A 17 -7.70 -3.25 1.76
C ALA A 17 -6.77 -4.38 1.30
N ALA A 18 -6.48 -4.50 0.01
CA ALA A 18 -5.54 -5.49 -0.50
C ALA A 18 -4.10 -5.18 -0.04
N VAL A 19 -3.65 -3.94 -0.19
CA VAL A 19 -2.29 -3.51 0.19
C VAL A 19 -2.07 -3.62 1.69
N MET A 20 -3.02 -3.12 2.50
CA MET A 20 -2.90 -3.19 3.97
C MET A 20 -2.88 -4.63 4.49
N ARG A 21 -3.65 -5.54 3.87
CA ARG A 21 -3.59 -6.97 4.22
C ARG A 21 -2.29 -7.64 3.78
N HIS A 22 -1.73 -7.23 2.63
CA HIS A 22 -0.45 -7.74 2.15
C HIS A 22 0.69 -7.35 3.10
N SER A 23 0.80 -6.05 3.39
CA SER A 23 1.77 -5.49 4.32
C SER A 23 1.71 -6.16 5.71
N GLY A 24 0.50 -6.36 6.25
CA GLY A 24 0.34 -7.08 7.53
C GLY A 24 0.74 -8.56 7.46
N ALA A 25 0.54 -9.23 6.32
CA ALA A 25 0.98 -10.60 6.12
C ALA A 25 2.51 -10.70 6.03
N GLU A 26 3.17 -9.72 5.44
CA GLU A 26 4.63 -9.66 5.37
C GLU A 26 5.25 -9.51 6.75
N ASP A 27 4.71 -8.61 7.58
CA ASP A 27 5.12 -8.45 8.98
C ASP A 27 4.95 -9.73 9.81
N MET A 28 3.84 -10.45 9.61
CA MET A 28 3.53 -11.64 10.40
C MET A 28 4.29 -12.89 9.95
N PHE A 29 4.54 -13.04 8.66
CA PHE A 29 4.95 -14.32 8.08
C PHE A 29 6.21 -14.25 7.20
N VAL A 30 6.45 -13.14 6.51
CA VAL A 30 7.54 -13.06 5.52
C VAL A 30 8.82 -12.52 6.16
N TYR A 31 8.77 -11.33 6.75
CA TYR A 31 9.94 -10.69 7.36
C TYR A 31 10.61 -11.54 8.44
N PRO A 32 9.87 -12.25 9.34
CA PRO A 32 10.52 -13.14 10.30
C PRO A 32 11.33 -14.27 9.66
N GLU A 33 10.91 -14.77 8.49
CA GLU A 33 11.62 -15.83 7.77
C GLU A 33 12.77 -15.27 6.95
N MET A 34 12.61 -14.07 6.36
CA MET A 34 13.69 -13.35 5.69
C MET A 34 14.86 -13.07 6.64
N GLU A 35 14.59 -12.53 7.83
CA GLU A 35 15.63 -12.25 8.84
C GLU A 35 16.43 -13.50 9.23
N LYS A 36 15.78 -14.67 9.30
CA LYS A 36 16.40 -15.93 9.71
C LYS A 36 17.20 -16.59 8.59
N HIS A 37 16.72 -16.49 7.36
CA HIS A 37 17.18 -17.35 6.27
C HIS A 37 17.99 -16.63 5.20
N LEU A 38 17.84 -15.31 5.05
CA LEU A 38 18.64 -14.54 4.09
C LEU A 38 19.98 -14.11 4.70
N PRO A 39 21.09 -14.21 3.94
CA PRO A 39 22.31 -13.50 4.26
C PRO A 39 22.02 -11.99 4.32
N GLY A 40 22.27 -11.36 5.47
CA GLY A 40 21.90 -9.94 5.67
C GLY A 40 20.40 -9.69 5.79
N GLY A 41 19.61 -10.69 6.18
CA GLY A 41 18.14 -10.61 6.18
C GLY A 41 17.55 -9.48 7.02
N LYS A 42 18.24 -9.03 8.09
CA LYS A 42 17.80 -7.86 8.88
C LYS A 42 17.83 -6.57 8.07
N ASP A 43 18.95 -6.30 7.42
CA ASP A 43 19.14 -5.09 6.61
C ASP A 43 18.18 -5.11 5.41
N ALA A 44 17.94 -6.28 4.82
CA ALA A 44 16.95 -6.46 3.74
C ALA A 44 15.52 -6.16 4.22
N VAL A 45 15.12 -6.66 5.39
CA VAL A 45 13.79 -6.39 5.96
C VAL A 45 13.63 -4.93 6.37
N GLU A 46 14.67 -4.29 6.91
CA GLU A 46 14.63 -2.87 7.24
C GLU A 46 14.41 -2.03 5.98
N HIS A 47 15.16 -2.30 4.92
CA HIS A 47 15.00 -1.64 3.63
C HIS A 47 13.58 -1.84 3.04
N ASP A 48 13.08 -3.07 3.01
CA ASP A 48 11.75 -3.36 2.48
C ASP A 48 10.64 -2.67 3.29
N LYS A 49 10.81 -2.55 4.62
CA LYS A 49 9.87 -1.80 5.47
C LYS A 49 9.89 -0.31 5.20
N GLU A 50 11.06 0.27 4.95
CA GLU A 50 11.18 1.68 4.57
C GLU A 50 10.45 1.96 3.25
N GLU A 51 10.66 1.11 2.23
CA GLU A 51 9.95 1.24 0.94
C GLU A 51 8.44 1.02 1.08
N GLN A 52 8.03 0.02 1.87
CA GLN A 52 6.62 -0.26 2.12
C GLN A 52 5.92 0.88 2.87
N ASP A 53 6.61 1.55 3.79
CA ASP A 53 6.04 2.65 4.57
C ASP A 53 5.57 3.79 3.64
N GLU A 54 6.29 4.07 2.56
CA GLU A 54 5.89 5.06 1.55
C GLU A 54 4.53 4.70 0.92
N ILE A 55 4.36 3.45 0.51
CA ILE A 55 3.11 2.93 -0.08
C ILE A 55 1.97 2.99 0.95
N VAL A 56 2.24 2.60 2.20
CA VAL A 56 1.25 2.64 3.29
C VAL A 56 0.81 4.08 3.57
N GLN A 57 1.70 5.07 3.50
CA GLN A 57 1.30 6.47 3.63
C GLN A 57 0.39 6.91 2.49
N VAL A 58 0.64 6.49 1.24
CA VAL A 58 -0.27 6.78 0.11
C VAL A 58 -1.64 6.12 0.34
N MET A 59 -1.70 4.89 0.86
CA MET A 59 -2.99 4.24 1.19
C MET A 59 -3.80 5.04 2.21
N LYS A 60 -3.15 5.55 3.26
CA LYS A 60 -3.81 6.39 4.28
C LYS A 60 -4.32 7.71 3.69
N GLN A 61 -3.58 8.31 2.76
CA GLN A 61 -4.02 9.50 2.05
C GLN A 61 -5.21 9.21 1.12
N LEU A 62 -5.19 8.07 0.42
CA LEU A 62 -6.28 7.63 -0.44
C LEU A 62 -7.57 7.35 0.35
N GLU A 63 -7.47 6.77 1.55
CA GLU A 63 -8.61 6.52 2.43
C GLU A 63 -9.36 7.82 2.76
N GLY A 64 -8.62 8.90 3.05
CA GLY A 64 -9.19 10.22 3.37
C GLY A 64 -9.63 11.06 2.17
N ALA A 65 -9.20 10.74 0.95
CA ALA A 65 -9.46 11.56 -0.24
C ALA A 65 -10.86 11.33 -0.82
N GLU A 66 -11.53 12.39 -1.28
CA GLU A 66 -12.84 12.28 -1.92
C GLU A 66 -12.78 11.62 -3.30
N ALA A 67 -13.71 10.73 -3.61
CA ALA A 67 -13.71 9.91 -4.83
C ALA A 67 -13.85 10.72 -6.14
N SER A 68 -14.34 11.95 -6.06
CA SER A 68 -14.45 12.88 -7.20
C SER A 68 -13.26 13.84 -7.31
N SER A 69 -12.38 13.89 -6.30
CA SER A 69 -11.32 14.88 -6.19
C SER A 69 -10.20 14.69 -7.22
N ALA A 70 -9.54 15.80 -7.57
CA ALA A 70 -8.28 15.76 -8.30
C ALA A 70 -7.12 15.19 -7.46
N GLU A 71 -7.23 15.30 -6.13
CA GLU A 71 -6.29 14.76 -5.15
C GLU A 71 -6.23 13.23 -5.25
N LEU A 72 -7.37 12.53 -5.18
CA LEU A 72 -7.40 11.07 -5.32
C LEU A 72 -6.78 10.62 -6.65
N LYS A 73 -7.05 11.33 -7.76
CA LYS A 73 -6.42 11.03 -9.05
C LYS A 73 -4.91 11.22 -9.05
N THR A 74 -4.40 12.13 -8.21
CA THR A 74 -2.97 12.38 -8.05
C THR A 74 -2.34 11.30 -7.18
N LEU A 75 -2.96 10.97 -6.05
CA LEU A 75 -2.51 9.92 -5.15
C LEU A 75 -2.46 8.55 -5.84
N VAL A 76 -3.46 8.20 -6.66
CA VAL A 76 -3.44 6.96 -7.45
C VAL A 76 -2.26 6.91 -8.43
N LYS A 77 -1.81 8.06 -8.97
CA LYS A 77 -0.63 8.11 -9.85
C LYS A 77 0.68 7.97 -9.09
N ASN A 78 0.68 8.22 -7.79
CA ASN A 78 1.87 8.07 -6.94
C ASN A 78 2.08 6.61 -6.50
N LEU A 79 1.18 5.68 -6.89
CA LEU A 79 1.34 4.23 -6.69
C LEU A 79 2.27 3.59 -7.75
N GLN A 80 3.39 4.22 -8.06
CA GLN A 80 4.39 3.77 -9.04
C GLN A 80 5.66 3.30 -8.34
#